data_AF-A0A095XNN9-F1
#
_entry.id   AF-A0A095XNN9-F1
#
_cell.length_a   1.000
_cell.length_b   1.000
_cell.length_c   1.000
_cell.angle_alpha   90.00
_cell.angle_beta   90.00
_cell.angle_gamma   90.00
#
_symmetry.space_group_name_H-M   'P 1'
#
loop_
_entity.id
_entity.type
_entity.pdbx_description
1 polymer ?
#
loop_
_entity_poly.entity_id
_entity_poly.type
_entity_poly.pdbx_seq_one_letter_code
_entity_poly.pdbx_strand_id
1 'polypeptide(L)'
;MCRLLGVTRSLVYYHLNKEKDVKLDEDEKLIEEIKEIFRRSRNNYGTRKIKKELGKIGYKISRRKIGRIMKKNGLVSNYTVAQYKVIRSKCNEEDIPNLLNR
;
A
#
# COMPACT_ATOMS: atom_id res chain seq x y z
N MET A 1 -16.44 -32.19 13.20
CA MET A 1 -17.26 -31.49 12.19
C MET A 1 -17.65 -32.43 11.05
N CYS A 2 -16.85 -32.67 10.01
CA CYS A 2 -17.28 -33.46 8.84
C CYS A 2 -17.71 -34.90 9.18
N ARG A 3 -16.90 -35.63 9.97
CA ARG A 3 -17.20 -37.01 10.41
C ARG A 3 -18.41 -37.10 11.34
N LEU A 4 -18.69 -36.03 12.08
CA LEU A 4 -19.82 -35.92 13.02
C LEU A 4 -21.14 -35.62 12.28
N LEU A 5 -21.07 -34.83 11.20
CA LEU A 5 -22.23 -34.44 10.39
C LEU A 5 -22.49 -35.40 9.20
N GLY A 6 -21.70 -36.47 9.05
CA GLY A 6 -21.83 -37.43 7.96
C GLY A 6 -21.45 -36.90 6.57
N VAL A 7 -20.75 -35.76 6.47
CA VAL A 7 -20.41 -35.13 5.19
C VAL A 7 -18.96 -35.43 4.80
N THR A 8 -18.72 -35.68 3.51
CA THR A 8 -17.37 -35.88 3.00
C THR A 8 -16.57 -34.58 3.08
N ARG A 9 -15.27 -34.71 3.43
CA ARG A 9 -14.37 -33.57 3.56
C ARG A 9 -14.27 -32.79 2.25
N SER A 10 -14.25 -33.47 1.10
CA SER A 10 -14.17 -32.85 -0.24
C SER A 10 -15.34 -31.91 -0.52
N LEU A 11 -16.57 -32.31 -0.18
CA LEU A 11 -17.77 -31.49 -0.40
C LEU A 11 -17.71 -30.18 0.39
N VAL A 12 -17.24 -30.23 1.65
CA VAL A 12 -17.05 -29.05 2.49
C VAL A 12 -16.05 -28.07 1.86
N TYR A 13 -14.88 -28.56 1.40
CA TYR A 13 -13.91 -27.69 0.74
C TYR A 13 -14.37 -27.20 -0.64
N TYR A 14 -15.15 -27.98 -1.37
CA TYR A 14 -15.72 -27.57 -2.67
C TYR A 14 -16.64 -26.35 -2.50
N HIS A 15 -17.58 -26.40 -1.56
CA HIS A 15 -18.46 -25.28 -1.27
C HIS A 15 -17.69 -24.07 -0.70
N LEU A 16 -16.73 -24.30 0.22
CA LEU A 16 -15.88 -23.22 0.74
C LEU A 16 -15.03 -22.55 -0.34
N ASN A 17 -14.53 -23.31 -1.32
CA ASN A 17 -13.76 -22.75 -2.42
C ASN A 17 -14.65 -21.96 -3.38
N LYS A 18 -15.87 -22.41 -3.65
CA LYS A 18 -16.85 -21.65 -4.45
C LYS A 18 -17.19 -20.29 -3.81
N GLU A 19 -17.28 -20.23 -2.47
CA GLU A 19 -17.46 -18.95 -1.76
C GLU A 19 -16.21 -18.06 -1.78
N LYS A 20 -15.01 -18.62 -1.96
CA LYS A 20 -13.80 -17.81 -2.11
C LYS A 20 -13.84 -17.00 -3.40
N ASP A 21 -14.37 -17.56 -4.48
CA ASP A 21 -14.45 -16.86 -5.77
C ASP A 21 -15.26 -15.56 -5.65
N VAL A 22 -16.39 -15.58 -4.95
CA VAL A 22 -17.20 -14.37 -4.67
C VAL A 22 -16.45 -13.36 -3.79
N LYS A 23 -15.64 -13.83 -2.84
CA LYS A 23 -14.82 -12.96 -1.99
C LYS A 23 -13.64 -12.32 -2.74
N LEU A 24 -13.15 -12.95 -3.80
CA LEU A 24 -12.11 -12.38 -4.65
C LEU A 24 -12.64 -11.13 -5.37
N ASP A 25 -13.86 -11.17 -5.91
CA ASP A 25 -14.49 -10.03 -6.57
C ASP A 25 -14.68 -8.82 -5.62
N GLU A 26 -15.08 -9.06 -4.36
CA GLU A 26 -15.19 -8.00 -3.35
C GLU A 26 -13.84 -7.39 -3.00
N ASP A 27 -12.80 -8.23 -2.91
CA ASP A 27 -11.43 -7.77 -2.65
C ASP A 27 -10.86 -6.96 -3.83
N GLU A 28 -11.22 -7.29 -5.07
CA GLU A 28 -10.83 -6.52 -6.26
C GLU A 28 -11.45 -5.11 -6.26
N LYS A 29 -12.76 -5.00 -6.00
CA LYS A 29 -13.45 -3.71 -5.86
C LYS A 29 -12.81 -2.84 -4.78
N LEU A 30 -12.47 -3.45 -3.64
CA LEU A 30 -11.78 -2.75 -2.56
C LEU A 30 -10.38 -2.23 -2.98
N ILE A 31 -9.66 -3.00 -3.79
CA ILE A 31 -8.34 -2.59 -4.30
C ILE A 31 -8.49 -1.37 -5.22
N GLU A 32 -9.51 -1.35 -6.08
CA GLU A 32 -9.80 -0.22 -6.97
C GLU A 32 -10.14 1.04 -6.19
N GLU A 33 -11.05 0.95 -5.21
CA GLU A 33 -11.40 2.06 -4.30
C GLU A 33 -10.18 2.65 -3.59
N ILE A 34 -9.28 1.77 -3.10
CA ILE A 34 -8.03 2.21 -2.46
C ILE A 34 -7.14 2.97 -3.47
N LYS A 35 -7.03 2.49 -4.71
CA LYS A 35 -6.25 3.15 -5.77
C LYS A 35 -6.84 4.51 -6.13
N GLU A 36 -8.16 4.61 -6.24
CA GLU A 36 -8.85 5.87 -6.54
C GLU A 36 -8.65 6.91 -5.44
N ILE A 37 -8.90 6.55 -4.17
CA ILE A 37 -8.68 7.44 -3.02
C ILE A 37 -7.21 7.91 -3.00
N PHE A 38 -6.28 7.00 -3.25
CA PHE A 38 -4.85 7.32 -3.28
C PHE A 38 -4.52 8.32 -4.39
N ARG A 39 -4.98 8.10 -5.61
CA ARG A 39 -4.79 9.02 -6.76
C ARG A 39 -5.46 10.37 -6.53
N ARG A 40 -6.70 10.39 -6.03
CA ARG A 40 -7.44 11.62 -5.68
C ARG A 40 -6.71 12.47 -4.65
N SER A 41 -5.96 11.82 -3.74
CA SER A 41 -5.12 12.50 -2.75
C SER A 41 -3.78 13.04 -3.29
N ARG A 42 -3.53 12.93 -4.61
CA ARG A 42 -2.24 13.20 -5.26
C ARG A 42 -1.12 12.34 -4.66
N ASN A 43 -1.40 11.06 -4.41
CA ASN A 43 -0.46 10.09 -3.84
C ASN A 43 0.06 10.44 -2.44
N ASN A 44 -0.65 11.29 -1.70
CA ASN A 44 -0.22 11.73 -0.38
C ASN A 44 -0.75 10.85 0.76
N TYR A 45 -1.88 10.17 0.58
CA TYR A 45 -2.52 9.46 1.68
C TYR A 45 -1.86 8.11 1.98
N GLY A 46 -1.54 7.88 3.25
CA GLY A 46 -1.15 6.58 3.78
C GLY A 46 -2.32 5.82 4.41
N THR A 47 -2.03 4.65 4.98
CA THR A 47 -3.03 3.73 5.57
C THR A 47 -4.00 4.36 6.57
N ARG A 48 -3.57 5.38 7.33
CA ARG A 48 -4.42 6.09 8.31
C ARG A 48 -5.51 6.92 7.61
N LYS A 49 -5.12 7.72 6.62
CA LYS A 49 -6.04 8.61 5.89
C LYS A 49 -6.97 7.80 4.99
N ILE A 50 -6.44 6.80 4.29
CA ILE A 50 -7.23 5.88 3.46
C ILE A 50 -8.31 5.18 4.30
N LYS A 51 -8.00 4.70 5.52
CA LYS A 51 -9.02 4.11 6.40
C LYS A 51 -10.16 5.10 6.72
N LYS A 52 -9.85 6.38 6.94
CA LYS A 52 -10.88 7.39 7.21
C LYS A 52 -11.76 7.60 5.98
N GLU A 53 -11.18 7.74 4.79
CA GLU A 53 -11.94 7.91 3.55
C GLU A 53 -12.81 6.68 3.23
N LEU A 54 -12.25 5.47 3.34
CA LEU A 54 -13.01 4.23 3.20
C LEU A 54 -14.16 4.13 4.21
N GLY A 55 -13.96 4.61 5.44
CA GLY A 55 -15.01 4.66 6.45
C GLY A 55 -16.17 5.58 6.09
N LYS A 56 -15.93 6.67 5.35
CA LYS A 56 -17.00 7.56 4.85
C LYS A 56 -17.85 6.89 3.78
N ILE A 57 -17.24 5.98 3.01
CA ILE A 57 -17.90 5.18 1.96
C ILE A 57 -18.61 3.95 2.57
N GLY A 58 -18.45 3.71 3.88
CA GLY A 58 -19.13 2.63 4.61
C GLY A 58 -18.27 1.38 4.85
N TYR A 59 -17.01 1.36 4.39
CA TYR A 59 -16.14 0.21 4.58
C TYR A 59 -15.57 0.15 6.01
N LYS A 60 -15.77 -1.00 6.68
CA LYS A 60 -15.18 -1.30 8.00
C LYS A 60 -13.96 -2.20 7.85
N ILE A 61 -12.80 -1.60 7.55
CA ILE A 61 -11.57 -2.37 7.24
C ILE A 61 -10.42 -2.03 8.20
N SER A 62 -9.62 -3.04 8.52
CA SER A 62 -8.43 -2.87 9.37
C SER A 62 -7.30 -2.13 8.63
N ARG A 63 -6.53 -1.33 9.38
CA ARG A 63 -5.34 -0.65 8.83
C ARG A 63 -4.30 -1.65 8.30
N ARG A 64 -4.22 -2.85 8.89
CA ARG A 64 -3.32 -3.93 8.47
C ARG A 64 -3.70 -4.47 7.08
N LYS A 65 -5.00 -4.71 6.81
CA LYS A 65 -5.48 -5.17 5.49
C LYS A 65 -5.15 -4.11 4.43
N ILE A 66 -5.46 -2.84 4.69
CA ILE A 66 -5.13 -1.72 3.79
C ILE A 66 -3.62 -1.67 3.51
N GLY A 67 -2.78 -1.80 4.54
CA GLY A 67 -1.32 -1.81 4.39
C GLY A 67 -0.80 -2.95 3.51
N ARG A 68 -1.36 -4.15 3.62
CA ARG A 68 -1.01 -5.27 2.73
C ARG A 68 -1.40 -4.98 1.28
N ILE A 69 -2.61 -4.44 1.06
CA ILE A 69 -3.08 -4.06 -0.27
C ILE A 69 -2.18 -2.99 -0.89
N MET A 70 -1.88 -1.93 -0.14
CA MET A 70 -0.97 -0.87 -0.60
C MET A 70 0.41 -1.43 -0.96
N LYS A 71 0.99 -2.27 -0.09
CA LYS A 71 2.30 -2.90 -0.35
C LYS A 71 2.29 -3.78 -1.60
N LYS A 72 1.25 -4.63 -1.76
CA LYS A 72 1.10 -5.52 -2.92
C LYS A 72 0.97 -4.73 -4.23
N ASN A 73 0.38 -3.54 -4.19
CA ASN A 73 0.15 -2.69 -5.36
C ASN A 73 1.19 -1.56 -5.52
N GLY A 74 2.27 -1.53 -4.73
CA GLY A 74 3.30 -0.49 -4.82
C GLY A 74 2.82 0.93 -4.48
N LEU A 75 1.74 1.07 -3.71
CA LEU A 75 1.19 2.38 -3.34
C LEU A 75 1.99 2.95 -2.17
N VAL A 76 2.87 3.91 -2.45
CA VAL A 76 3.73 4.57 -1.46
C VAL A 76 3.41 6.05 -1.38
N SER A 77 3.10 6.53 -0.18
CA SER A 77 2.77 7.95 0.04
C SER A 77 3.99 8.84 -0.20
N ASN A 78 3.81 9.97 -0.89
CA ASN A 78 4.88 10.95 -1.13
C ASN A 78 5.57 11.40 0.17
N TYR A 79 4.83 11.56 1.27
CA TYR A 79 5.38 11.95 2.57
C TYR A 79 6.34 10.92 3.18
N THR A 80 6.29 9.67 2.72
CA THR A 80 7.18 8.62 3.21
C THR A 80 8.47 8.52 2.41
N VAL A 81 8.56 9.20 1.26
CA VAL A 81 9.76 9.20 0.43
C VAL A 81 10.74 10.22 0.99
N ALA A 82 11.93 9.76 1.37
CA ALA A 82 13.01 10.64 1.77
C ALA A 82 13.45 11.49 0.58
N GLN A 83 13.45 12.82 0.76
CA GLN A 83 13.97 13.73 -0.25
C GLN A 83 15.47 13.94 -0.03
N TYR A 84 16.23 13.94 -1.13
CA TYR A 84 17.63 14.31 -1.06
C TYR A 84 17.76 15.75 -0.59
N LYS A 85 18.44 15.95 0.54
CA LYS A 85 18.77 17.27 1.06
C LYS A 85 20.20 17.57 0.63
N VAL A 86 20.36 18.54 -0.27
CA VAL A 86 21.68 19.02 -0.70
C VAL A 86 22.40 19.54 0.54
N ILE A 87 23.47 18.86 0.92
CA ILE A 87 24.40 19.36 1.93
C ILE A 87 25.34 20.30 1.19
N ARG A 88 25.24 21.61 1.47
CA ARG A 88 26.21 22.57 0.95
C ARG A 88 27.53 22.33 1.69
N SER A 89 28.54 21.85 0.98
CA SER A 89 29.91 21.93 1.46
C SER A 89 30.36 23.38 1.44
N LYS A 90 31.27 23.76 2.35
CA LYS A 90 31.99 25.03 2.23
C LYS A 90 32.77 25.02 0.91
N CYS A 91 32.94 26.18 0.29
CA CYS A 91 33.89 26.31 -0.81
C CYS A 91 35.27 25.83 -0.34
N ASN A 92 36.01 25.14 -1.22
CA ASN A 92 37.38 24.81 -0.92
C ASN A 92 38.18 26.11 -0.87
N GLU A 93 38.59 26.52 0.34
CA GLU A 93 39.42 27.71 0.60
C GLU A 93 40.90 27.32 0.72
N GLU A 94 41.27 26.10 0.33
CA GLU A 94 42.67 25.73 0.21
C GLU A 94 43.37 26.67 -0.77
N ASP A 95 44.47 27.25 -0.32
CA ASP A 95 45.33 28.11 -1.12
C ASP A 95 46.12 27.23 -2.09
N ILE A 96 45.49 26.89 -3.21
CA ILE A 96 46.09 26.06 -4.26
C ILE A 96 46.86 26.99 -5.20
N PRO A 97 48.19 26.85 -5.31
CA PRO A 97 48.99 27.71 -6.17
C PRO A 97 48.59 27.53 -7.65
N ASN A 98 48.42 28.63 -8.37
CA ASN A 98 48.18 28.62 -9.82
C ASN A 98 49.46 28.23 -10.57
N LEU A 99 49.67 26.93 -10.78
CA LEU A 99 50.83 26.38 -11.47
C LEU A 99 50.92 26.76 -12.96
N LEU A 100 49.81 27.19 -13.57
CA LEU A 100 49.72 27.46 -15.01
C LEU A 100 49.93 28.93 -15.39
N ASN A 101 49.87 29.84 -14.41
CA ASN A 101 50.23 31.26 -14.50
C ASN A 101 49.84 31.94 -15.84
N ARG A 102 48.57 31.77 -16.22
CA ARG A 102 47.99 32.32 -17.45
C ARG A 102 46.57 32.80 -17.19
#